data_AF-A0A6I3W539-F1
#
_entry.id   AF-A0A6I3W539-F1
#
_cell.length_a   1.000
_cell.length_b   1.000
_cell.length_c   1.000
_cell.angle_alpha   90.00
_cell.angle_beta   90.00
_cell.angle_gamma   90.00
#
_symmetry.space_group_name_H-M   'P 1'
#
loop_
_entity.id
_entity.type
_entity.pdbx_description
1 polymer ?
#
loop_
_entity_poly.entity_id
_entity_poly.type
_entity_poly.pdbx_seq_one_letter_code
_entity_poly.pdbx_strand_id
1 'polypeptide(L)'
;MIFGPDPSVILLIGVLMLLAALALAGLSALLVALLFLRSRRHVLGHPWRYGILMLLALVFVGFGGLMVLEDQRISAQIEQDHQALNPRLEQDLQLGDFYFPAGSQVQLETLEPLDWQGRPQPHGLQSLKLAELAQPIEVRGLQVTAIDLMPGYYSSRLRLSQEQTLDGWRCAAGQWVSFNREQETMLQPDRWRFAQCELATAVRISGIDWPTGTRVMRSSRGWTLHAEDDEMLAVDGLRLAYLSLDLDVQRTPKRWDGLLAAPANVGEWHYPEGTQLRGSASGVLLFSPSGAGVARNERTGETVASGRSILQQRSDGTFLAIKANSEVGVLEWSVLSP
;
A
#
# COMPACT_ATOMS: atom_id res chain seq x y z
N MET A 1 -17.64 -8.98 -0.27
CA MET A 1 -17.89 -8.01 0.82
C MET A 1 -17.59 -8.75 2.11
N ILE A 2 -16.49 -8.41 2.77
CA ILE A 2 -16.14 -9.01 4.07
C ILE A 2 -17.06 -8.31 5.07
N PHE A 3 -18.09 -9.00 5.54
CA PHE A 3 -18.95 -8.50 6.60
C PHE A 3 -18.10 -8.44 7.87
N GLY A 4 -17.61 -7.24 8.19
CA GLY A 4 -17.09 -6.96 9.53
C GLY A 4 -18.20 -7.19 10.56
N PRO A 5 -17.86 -7.56 11.81
CA PRO A 5 -18.86 -7.74 12.85
C PRO A 5 -19.69 -6.46 13.00
N ASP A 6 -21.02 -6.62 13.08
CA ASP A 6 -21.93 -5.48 13.19
C ASP A 6 -21.49 -4.55 14.34
N PRO A 7 -21.48 -3.23 14.16
CA PRO A 7 -20.99 -2.28 15.17
C PRO A 7 -21.77 -2.36 16.49
N SER A 8 -23.02 -2.85 16.45
CA SER A 8 -23.84 -3.15 17.62
C SER A 8 -23.28 -4.27 18.48
N VAL A 9 -22.67 -5.30 17.87
CA VAL A 9 -22.06 -6.43 18.57
C VAL A 9 -20.80 -5.99 19.30
N ILE A 10 -19.98 -5.16 18.67
CA ILE A 10 -18.77 -4.58 19.29
C ILE A 10 -19.13 -3.73 20.51
N LEU A 11 -20.15 -2.87 20.38
CA LEU A 11 -20.66 -2.05 21.49
C LEU A 11 -21.21 -2.90 22.63
N LEU A 12 -21.97 -3.95 22.32
CA LEU A 12 -22.53 -4.86 23.32
C LEU A 12 -21.42 -5.55 24.12
N ILE A 13 -20.39 -6.08 23.44
CA ILE A 13 -19.23 -6.69 24.08
C ILE A 13 -18.51 -5.67 24.98
N GLY A 14 -18.29 -4.45 24.49
CA GLY A 14 -17.68 -3.37 25.27
C GLY A 14 -18.45 -3.02 26.55
N VAL A 15 -19.78 -2.93 26.47
CA VAL A 15 -20.65 -2.68 27.63
C VAL A 15 -20.61 -3.84 28.63
N LEU A 16 -20.64 -5.08 28.14
CA LEU A 16 -20.56 -6.28 29.00
C LEU A 16 -19.22 -6.37 29.74
N MET A 17 -18.11 -6.04 29.06
CA MET A 17 -16.78 -5.98 29.68
C MET A 17 -16.68 -4.87 30.73
N LEU A 18 -17.26 -3.69 30.47
CA LEU A 18 -17.32 -2.60 31.45
C LEU A 18 -18.13 -3.00 32.68
N LEU A 19 -19.28 -3.65 32.49
CA LEU A 19 -20.11 -4.16 33.58
C LEU A 19 -19.38 -5.23 34.40
N ALA A 20 -18.63 -6.12 33.75
CA ALA A 20 -17.80 -7.12 34.43
C ALA A 20 -16.68 -6.47 35.27
N ALA A 21 -16.01 -5.44 34.75
CA ALA A 21 -14.98 -4.70 35.47
C ALA A 21 -15.56 -3.95 36.69
N LEU A 22 -16.71 -3.29 36.53
CA LEU A 22 -17.41 -2.62 37.63
C LEU A 22 -17.90 -3.61 38.69
N ALA A 23 -18.42 -4.77 38.26
CA ALA A 23 -18.83 -5.85 39.15
C ALA A 23 -17.66 -6.42 39.96
N LEU A 24 -16.50 -6.62 39.33
CA LEU A 24 -15.27 -7.07 39.99
C LEU A 24 -14.79 -6.04 41.03
N ALA A 25 -14.78 -4.75 40.67
CA ALA A 25 -14.44 -3.66 41.58
C ALA A 25 -15.41 -3.62 42.78
N GLY A 26 -16.72 -3.75 42.52
CA GLY A 26 -17.76 -3.80 43.56
C GLY A 26 -17.62 -5.00 44.50
N LEU A 27 -17.34 -6.20 43.98
CA LEU A 27 -17.07 -7.39 44.79
C LEU A 27 -15.81 -7.22 45.64
N SER A 28 -14.75 -6.65 45.09
CA SER A 28 -13.51 -6.38 45.83
C SER A 28 -13.74 -5.39 46.98
N ALA A 29 -14.51 -4.32 46.74
CA ALA A 29 -14.90 -3.36 47.77
C ALA A 29 -15.77 -4.00 48.86
N LEU A 30 -16.69 -4.91 48.49
CA LEU A 30 -17.54 -5.63 49.45
C LEU A 30 -16.73 -6.62 50.30
N LEU A 31 -15.76 -7.32 49.70
CA LEU A 31 -14.79 -8.15 50.42
C LEU A 31 -13.98 -7.33 51.43
N VAL A 32 -13.47 -6.16 51.02
CA VAL A 32 -12.75 -5.23 51.91
C VAL A 32 -13.67 -4.73 53.03
N ALA A 33 -14.93 -4.39 52.73
CA ALA A 33 -15.90 -3.95 53.73
C ALA A 33 -16.22 -5.03 54.78
N LEU A 34 -16.12 -6.31 54.44
CA LEU A 34 -16.29 -7.41 55.39
C LEU A 34 -15.12 -7.56 56.37
N LEU A 35 -13.93 -7.05 56.02
CA LEU A 35 -12.75 -7.07 56.89
C LEU A 35 -12.85 -6.05 58.04
N PHE A 36 -13.63 -4.96 57.88
CA PHE A 36 -13.81 -3.94 58.92
C PHE A 36 -15.06 -4.19 59.77
N LEU A 37 -14.93 -4.19 61.11
CA LEU A 37 -16.02 -4.54 62.04
C LEU A 37 -17.29 -3.68 61.90
N ARG A 38 -17.13 -2.38 61.60
CA ARG A 38 -18.24 -1.42 61.56
C ARG A 38 -19.11 -1.59 60.31
N SER A 39 -18.48 -1.80 59.15
CA SER A 39 -19.14 -2.11 57.88
C SER A 39 -19.68 -3.53 57.84
N ARG A 40 -18.97 -4.51 58.43
CA ARG A 40 -19.44 -5.90 58.53
C ARG A 40 -20.81 -6.01 59.21
N ARG A 41 -21.05 -5.26 60.28
CA ARG A 41 -22.36 -5.23 60.97
C ARG A 41 -23.47 -4.66 60.07
N HIS A 42 -23.17 -3.67 59.25
CA HIS A 42 -24.13 -3.08 58.33
C HIS A 42 -24.50 -4.02 57.17
N VAL A 43 -23.48 -4.69 56.60
CA VAL A 43 -23.64 -5.68 55.52
C VAL A 43 -24.43 -6.90 56.01
N LEU A 44 -24.07 -7.45 57.17
CA LEU A 44 -24.78 -8.58 57.77
C LEU A 44 -26.19 -8.22 58.27
N GLY A 45 -26.47 -6.94 58.54
CA GLY A 45 -27.80 -6.45 58.91
C GLY A 45 -28.81 -6.40 57.76
N HIS A 46 -28.34 -6.43 56.50
CA HIS A 46 -29.20 -6.39 55.31
C HIS A 46 -28.82 -7.50 54.30
N PRO A 47 -28.89 -8.78 54.70
CA PRO A 47 -28.33 -9.89 53.93
C PRO A 47 -28.94 -10.03 52.53
N TRP A 48 -30.23 -9.67 52.37
CA TRP A 48 -30.92 -9.79 51.09
C TRP A 48 -30.43 -8.79 50.04
N ARG A 49 -30.18 -7.53 50.44
CA ARG A 49 -29.71 -6.47 49.52
C ARG A 49 -28.30 -6.77 48.99
N TYR A 50 -27.40 -7.14 49.90
CA TYR A 50 -26.03 -7.46 49.54
C TYR A 50 -25.90 -8.84 48.88
N GLY A 51 -26.80 -9.79 49.21
CA GLY A 51 -26.86 -11.09 48.55
C GLY A 51 -27.24 -11.00 47.07
N ILE A 52 -28.25 -10.19 46.72
CA ILE A 52 -28.64 -9.95 45.32
C ILE A 52 -27.52 -9.26 44.54
N LEU A 53 -26.91 -8.21 45.12
CA LEU A 53 -25.79 -7.50 44.49
C LEU A 53 -24.59 -8.43 44.26
N MET A 54 -24.26 -9.27 45.23
CA MET A 54 -23.18 -10.26 45.10
C MET A 54 -23.48 -11.26 43.99
N LEU A 55 -24.71 -11.78 43.92
CA LEU A 55 -25.11 -12.74 42.89
C LEU A 55 -25.04 -12.12 41.50
N LEU A 56 -25.57 -10.90 41.33
CA LEU A 56 -25.52 -10.18 40.06
C LEU A 56 -24.08 -9.87 39.64
N ALA A 57 -23.23 -9.43 40.59
CA ALA A 57 -21.82 -9.19 40.31
C ALA A 57 -21.07 -10.47 39.93
N LEU A 58 -21.35 -11.59 40.61
CA LEU A 58 -20.77 -12.89 40.26
C LEU A 58 -21.16 -13.35 38.85
N VAL A 59 -22.40 -13.09 38.40
CA VAL A 59 -22.84 -13.42 37.03
C VAL A 59 -22.02 -12.63 36.01
N PHE A 60 -21.87 -11.31 36.19
CA PHE A 60 -21.09 -10.48 35.26
C PHE A 60 -19.61 -10.82 35.26
N VAL A 61 -19.02 -11.08 36.44
CA VAL A 61 -17.61 -11.50 36.54
C VAL A 61 -17.41 -12.89 35.92
N GLY A 62 -18.32 -13.84 36.15
CA GLY A 62 -18.26 -15.17 35.56
C GLY A 62 -18.37 -15.12 34.03
N PHE A 63 -19.32 -14.35 33.51
CA PHE A 63 -19.50 -14.16 32.07
C PHE A 63 -18.28 -13.46 31.43
N GLY A 64 -17.77 -12.40 32.05
CA GLY A 64 -16.55 -11.73 31.59
C GLY A 64 -15.33 -12.65 31.61
N GLY A 65 -15.20 -13.50 32.63
CA GLY A 65 -14.15 -14.51 32.71
C GLY A 65 -14.22 -15.56 31.59
N LEU A 66 -15.43 -16.02 31.25
CA LEU A 66 -15.63 -16.94 30.11
C LEU A 66 -15.24 -16.28 28.78
N MET A 67 -15.64 -15.03 28.55
CA MET A 67 -15.28 -14.27 27.35
C MET A 67 -13.76 -14.12 27.20
N VAL A 68 -13.05 -13.80 28.28
CA VAL A 68 -11.57 -13.70 28.26
C VAL A 68 -10.93 -15.06 27.97
N LEU A 69 -11.47 -16.15 28.52
CA LEU A 69 -10.95 -17.49 28.24
C LEU A 69 -11.18 -17.92 26.78
N GLU A 70 -12.33 -17.59 26.20
CA GLU A 70 -12.61 -17.84 24.78
C GLU A 70 -11.69 -17.01 23.88
N ASP A 71 -11.51 -15.73 24.18
CA ASP A 71 -10.59 -14.85 23.46
C ASP A 71 -9.14 -15.37 23.49
N GLN A 72 -8.68 -15.84 24.65
CA GLN A 72 -7.36 -16.46 24.79
C GLN A 72 -7.23 -17.74 23.97
N ARG A 73 -8.28 -18.58 23.90
CA ARG A 73 -8.28 -19.82 23.10
C ARG A 73 -8.23 -19.51 21.61
N ILE A 74 -9.05 -18.57 21.16
CA ILE A 74 -9.10 -18.13 19.76
C ILE A 74 -7.75 -17.50 19.38
N SER A 75 -7.22 -16.63 20.22
CA SER A 75 -5.90 -16.01 20.01
C SER A 75 -4.79 -17.05 19.94
N ALA A 76 -4.82 -18.08 20.80
CA ALA A 76 -3.84 -19.16 20.76
C ALA A 76 -3.96 -20.02 19.50
N GLN A 77 -5.17 -20.27 19.01
CA GLN A 77 -5.40 -20.98 17.74
C GLN A 77 -4.90 -20.16 16.55
N ILE A 78 -5.24 -18.87 16.51
CA ILE A 78 -4.77 -17.94 15.48
C ILE A 78 -3.24 -17.87 15.46
N GLU A 79 -2.59 -17.80 16.62
CA GLU A 79 -1.13 -17.80 16.74
C GLU A 79 -0.52 -19.12 16.25
N GLN A 80 -1.13 -20.27 16.58
CA GLN A 80 -0.69 -21.57 16.08
C GLN A 80 -0.80 -21.67 14.55
N ASP A 81 -1.92 -21.21 13.99
CA ASP A 81 -2.15 -21.19 12.54
C ASP A 81 -1.16 -20.24 11.86
N HIS A 82 -0.90 -19.07 12.44
CA HIS A 82 0.12 -18.15 11.96
C HIS A 82 1.52 -18.78 11.98
N GLN A 83 1.91 -19.46 13.06
CA GLN A 83 3.21 -20.14 13.12
C GLN A 83 3.31 -21.26 12.09
N ALA A 84 2.24 -22.01 11.88
CA ALA A 84 2.19 -23.09 10.91
C ALA A 84 2.30 -22.57 9.46
N LEU A 85 1.71 -21.41 9.16
CA LEU A 85 1.84 -20.71 7.87
C LEU A 85 3.17 -19.98 7.68
N ASN A 86 3.97 -19.81 8.74
CA ASN A 86 5.27 -19.15 8.69
C ASN A 86 6.40 -20.08 9.16
N PRO A 87 6.65 -21.21 8.48
CA PRO A 87 7.73 -22.11 8.86
C PRO A 87 9.11 -21.57 8.45
N ARG A 88 10.13 -21.94 9.24
CA ARG A 88 11.54 -21.76 8.87
C ARG A 88 12.07 -23.06 8.27
N LEU A 89 12.71 -22.98 7.11
CA LEU A 89 13.25 -24.16 6.42
C LEU A 89 14.39 -24.77 7.24
N GLU A 90 14.31 -26.07 7.55
CA GLU A 90 15.39 -26.80 8.22
C GLU A 90 16.44 -27.33 7.23
N GLN A 91 16.04 -27.53 5.98
CA GLN A 91 16.86 -28.08 4.90
C GLN A 91 16.69 -27.22 3.64
N ASP A 92 17.64 -27.34 2.73
CA ASP A 92 17.54 -26.71 1.43
C ASP A 92 16.31 -27.24 0.68
N LEU A 93 15.55 -26.34 0.06
CA LEU A 93 14.33 -26.65 -0.65
C LEU A 93 14.46 -26.20 -2.10
N GLN A 94 14.30 -27.13 -3.04
CA GLN A 94 14.17 -26.82 -4.45
C GLN A 94 12.68 -26.84 -4.83
N LEU A 95 12.17 -25.74 -5.39
CA LEU A 95 10.79 -25.63 -5.85
C LEU A 95 10.75 -25.06 -7.27
N GLY A 96 10.54 -25.93 -8.25
CA GLY A 96 10.71 -25.58 -9.66
C GLY A 96 12.15 -25.13 -9.90
N ASP A 97 12.30 -23.93 -10.48
CA ASP A 97 13.60 -23.33 -10.77
C ASP A 97 14.16 -22.52 -9.60
N PHE A 98 13.43 -22.42 -8.47
CA PHE A 98 13.90 -21.72 -7.27
C PHE A 98 14.62 -22.66 -6.31
N TYR A 99 15.73 -22.16 -5.77
CA TYR A 99 16.48 -22.77 -4.68
C TYR A 99 16.34 -21.92 -3.41
N PHE A 100 15.85 -22.50 -2.32
CA PHE A 100 15.72 -21.84 -1.03
C PHE A 100 16.69 -22.49 -0.04
N PRO A 101 17.66 -21.73 0.50
CA PRO A 101 18.63 -22.28 1.43
C PRO A 101 17.99 -22.57 2.79
N ALA A 102 18.54 -23.56 3.50
CA ALA A 102 18.19 -23.84 4.89
C ALA A 102 18.29 -22.57 5.76
N GLY A 103 17.37 -22.45 6.70
CA GLY A 103 17.23 -21.30 7.58
C GLY A 103 16.41 -20.14 6.98
N SER A 104 15.94 -20.22 5.73
CA SER A 104 15.05 -19.22 5.14
C SER A 104 13.67 -19.25 5.80
N GLN A 105 13.08 -18.07 5.98
CA GLN A 105 11.75 -17.91 6.56
C GLN A 105 10.73 -17.85 5.42
N VAL A 106 9.79 -18.79 5.41
CA VAL A 106 8.77 -18.93 4.38
C VAL A 106 7.43 -18.49 4.94
N GLN A 107 6.61 -17.87 4.10
CA GLN A 107 5.20 -17.59 4.34
C GLN A 107 4.36 -18.31 3.29
N LEU A 108 3.44 -19.15 3.76
CA LEU A 108 2.50 -19.91 2.97
C LEU A 108 1.13 -19.22 2.99
N GLU A 109 0.35 -19.38 1.92
CA GLU A 109 -1.05 -18.94 1.88
C GLU A 109 -1.97 -19.96 2.54
N THR A 110 -1.70 -21.26 2.37
CA THR A 110 -2.47 -22.35 2.96
C THR A 110 -1.61 -23.58 3.23
N LEU A 111 -1.97 -24.33 4.27
CA LEU A 111 -1.41 -25.65 4.60
C LEU A 111 -2.20 -26.79 3.96
N GLU A 112 -3.29 -26.46 3.26
CA GLU A 112 -4.15 -27.47 2.66
C GLU A 112 -3.41 -28.22 1.55
N PRO A 113 -3.58 -29.56 1.49
CA PRO A 113 -2.96 -30.39 0.46
C PRO A 113 -3.59 -30.19 -0.91
N LEU A 114 -4.70 -29.45 -1.02
CA LEU A 114 -5.40 -29.16 -2.26
C LEU A 114 -5.40 -27.64 -2.48
N ASP A 115 -5.33 -27.20 -3.74
CA ASP A 115 -5.61 -25.81 -4.09
C ASP A 115 -7.13 -25.52 -4.14
N TRP A 116 -7.49 -24.27 -4.39
CA TRP A 116 -8.88 -23.83 -4.56
C TRP A 116 -9.59 -24.49 -5.75
N GLN A 117 -8.87 -25.15 -6.65
CA GLN A 117 -9.40 -25.96 -7.76
C GLN A 117 -9.45 -27.46 -7.41
N GLY A 118 -9.08 -27.87 -6.20
CA GLY A 118 -9.02 -29.26 -5.76
C GLY A 118 -7.84 -30.05 -6.31
N ARG A 119 -6.75 -29.41 -6.74
CA ARG A 119 -5.54 -30.07 -7.23
C ARG A 119 -4.53 -30.30 -6.11
N PRO A 120 -3.86 -31.46 -6.07
CA PRO A 120 -2.87 -31.76 -5.04
C PRO A 120 -1.66 -30.81 -5.11
N GLN A 121 -1.40 -30.13 -3.99
CA GLN A 121 -0.22 -29.32 -3.74
C GLN A 121 0.73 -30.09 -2.81
N PRO A 122 2.02 -30.22 -3.15
CA PRO A 122 3.00 -30.87 -2.28
C PRO A 122 3.15 -30.06 -0.98
N HIS A 123 2.53 -30.51 0.11
CA HIS A 123 2.58 -29.91 1.45
C HIS A 123 2.31 -28.39 1.50
N GLY A 124 1.43 -27.87 0.63
CA GLY A 124 1.18 -26.43 0.56
C GLY A 124 2.34 -25.61 -0.02
N LEU A 125 3.42 -26.20 -0.53
CA LEU A 125 4.58 -25.45 -1.05
C LEU A 125 4.29 -24.71 -2.36
N GLN A 126 3.24 -25.09 -3.10
CA GLN A 126 2.71 -24.28 -4.20
C GLN A 126 1.94 -23.04 -3.71
N SER A 127 1.62 -22.96 -2.42
CA SER A 127 1.03 -21.79 -1.75
C SER A 127 2.10 -20.82 -1.22
N LEU A 128 3.39 -21.06 -1.54
CA LEU A 128 4.48 -20.17 -1.21
C LEU A 128 4.17 -18.75 -1.67
N LYS A 129 3.97 -17.86 -0.70
CA LYS A 129 3.65 -16.45 -0.93
C LYS A 129 4.91 -15.61 -0.89
N LEU A 130 5.67 -15.73 0.18
CA LEU A 130 6.88 -14.94 0.43
C LEU A 130 7.96 -15.86 1.00
N ALA A 131 9.20 -15.65 0.59
CA ALA A 131 10.38 -16.27 1.17
C ALA A 131 11.41 -15.17 1.50
N GLU A 132 11.73 -15.04 2.77
CA GLU A 132 12.85 -14.25 3.31
C GLU A 132 14.06 -15.17 3.41
N LEU A 133 15.09 -14.91 2.61
CA LEU A 133 16.20 -15.85 2.41
C LEU A 133 17.26 -15.70 3.51
N ALA A 134 17.76 -16.82 4.02
CA ALA A 134 18.84 -16.81 5.03
C ALA A 134 20.14 -16.19 4.51
N GLN A 135 20.37 -16.30 3.20
CA GLN A 135 21.50 -15.74 2.50
C GLN A 135 21.05 -15.31 1.09
N PRO A 136 21.69 -14.28 0.49
CA PRO A 136 21.37 -13.89 -0.87
C PRO A 136 21.58 -15.05 -1.85
N ILE A 137 20.66 -15.20 -2.80
CA ILE A 137 20.77 -16.17 -3.89
C ILE A 137 20.67 -15.48 -5.23
N GLU A 138 21.13 -16.16 -6.28
CA GLU A 138 21.00 -15.67 -7.64
C GLU A 138 19.70 -16.16 -8.29
N VAL A 139 18.89 -15.23 -8.76
CA VAL A 139 17.68 -15.47 -9.56
C VAL A 139 17.78 -14.62 -10.82
N ARG A 140 17.92 -15.25 -11.99
CA ARG A 140 18.09 -14.56 -13.29
C ARG A 140 19.27 -13.58 -13.34
N GLY A 141 20.40 -13.93 -12.73
CA GLY A 141 21.54 -13.01 -12.62
C GLY A 141 21.36 -11.90 -11.58
N LEU A 142 20.27 -11.91 -10.81
CA LEU A 142 19.99 -10.94 -9.75
C LEU A 142 20.28 -11.57 -8.40
N GLN A 143 21.04 -10.87 -7.56
CA GLN A 143 21.29 -11.28 -6.19
C GLN A 143 20.16 -10.76 -5.31
N VAL A 144 19.35 -11.67 -4.76
CA VAL A 144 18.10 -11.34 -4.07
C VAL A 144 18.11 -11.82 -2.62
N THR A 145 17.47 -11.05 -1.73
CA THR A 145 17.29 -11.40 -0.31
C THR A 145 15.90 -11.91 0.03
N ALA A 146 14.91 -11.64 -0.83
CA ALA A 146 13.55 -12.13 -0.65
C ALA A 146 12.85 -12.33 -1.99
N ILE A 147 11.91 -13.27 -2.02
CA ILE A 147 11.11 -13.62 -3.19
C ILE A 147 9.64 -13.57 -2.76
N ASP A 148 8.84 -12.76 -3.45
CA ASP A 148 7.40 -12.70 -3.29
C ASP A 148 6.73 -13.24 -4.55
N LEU A 149 6.13 -14.42 -4.43
CA LEU A 149 5.48 -15.08 -5.54
C LEU A 149 4.05 -14.59 -5.74
N MET A 150 3.35 -14.09 -4.72
CA MET A 150 1.92 -13.71 -4.79
C MET A 150 1.05 -14.73 -5.59
N PRO A 151 0.72 -15.89 -5.00
CA PRO A 151 -0.18 -16.87 -5.62
C PRO A 151 -1.50 -16.24 -6.06
N GLY A 152 -2.04 -16.68 -7.20
CA GLY A 152 -3.27 -16.12 -7.77
C GLY A 152 -3.11 -14.79 -8.53
N TYR A 153 -1.97 -14.11 -8.41
CA TYR A 153 -1.67 -12.89 -9.17
C TYR A 153 -0.77 -13.17 -10.39
N TYR A 154 -0.77 -12.23 -11.34
CA TYR A 154 0.05 -12.25 -12.56
C TYR A 154 1.39 -11.51 -12.38
N SER A 155 1.85 -11.37 -11.14
CA SER A 155 3.09 -10.68 -10.81
C SER A 155 3.85 -11.40 -9.71
N SER A 156 5.18 -11.32 -9.77
CA SER A 156 6.08 -11.68 -8.67
C SER A 156 7.10 -10.58 -8.44
N ARG A 157 7.68 -10.55 -7.25
CA ARG A 157 8.66 -9.55 -6.85
C ARG A 157 9.92 -10.20 -6.27
N LEU A 158 11.06 -9.57 -6.53
CA LEU A 158 12.35 -9.96 -5.99
C LEU A 158 12.95 -8.77 -5.25
N ARG A 159 13.39 -8.95 -4.00
CA ARG A 159 14.06 -7.88 -3.25
C ARG A 159 15.56 -7.96 -3.51
N LEU A 160 16.13 -6.91 -4.10
CA LEU A 160 17.54 -6.90 -4.45
C LEU A 160 18.42 -6.82 -3.19
N SER A 161 19.51 -7.59 -3.17
CA SER A 161 20.53 -7.51 -2.11
C SER A 161 21.47 -6.32 -2.29
N GLN A 162 21.67 -5.89 -3.53
CA GLN A 162 22.59 -4.83 -3.92
C GLN A 162 22.04 -4.10 -5.14
N GLU A 163 22.64 -2.96 -5.49
CA GLU A 163 22.29 -2.25 -6.72
C GLU A 163 22.65 -3.10 -7.94
N GLN A 164 21.71 -3.27 -8.86
CA GLN A 164 21.92 -4.06 -10.07
C GLN A 164 21.28 -3.39 -11.28
N THR A 165 21.83 -3.66 -12.46
CA THR A 165 21.28 -3.17 -13.71
C THR A 165 20.33 -4.18 -14.33
N LEU A 166 19.08 -3.78 -14.52
CA LEU A 166 18.04 -4.58 -15.16
C LEU A 166 17.49 -3.84 -16.37
N ASP A 167 17.50 -4.49 -17.54
CA ASP A 167 17.08 -3.89 -18.81
C ASP A 167 17.72 -2.49 -19.07
N GLY A 168 18.94 -2.30 -18.57
CA GLY A 168 19.71 -1.06 -18.65
C GLY A 168 19.26 0.06 -17.69
N TRP A 169 18.49 -0.25 -16.66
CA TRP A 169 18.14 0.64 -15.55
C TRP A 169 18.84 0.18 -14.28
N ARG A 170 19.43 1.11 -13.52
CA ARG A 170 20.12 0.79 -12.26
C ARG A 170 19.11 0.81 -11.11
N CYS A 171 18.68 -0.37 -10.68
CA CYS A 171 17.67 -0.53 -9.65
C CYS A 171 18.29 -0.55 -8.25
N ALA A 172 17.60 0.04 -7.28
CA ALA A 172 18.07 0.26 -5.91
C ALA A 172 18.21 -1.05 -5.11
N ALA A 173 19.26 -1.13 -4.29
CA ALA A 173 19.42 -2.19 -3.29
C ALA A 173 18.30 -2.14 -2.24
N GLY A 174 17.89 -3.29 -1.71
CA GLY A 174 16.84 -3.39 -0.70
C GLY A 174 15.41 -3.16 -1.22
N GLN A 175 15.26 -2.66 -2.45
CA GLN A 175 13.95 -2.43 -3.07
C GLN A 175 13.44 -3.66 -3.83
N TRP A 176 12.12 -3.70 -3.99
CA TRP A 176 11.42 -4.74 -4.74
C TRP A 176 11.42 -4.43 -6.23
N VAL A 177 11.90 -5.38 -7.03
CA VAL A 177 11.71 -5.40 -8.48
C VAL A 177 10.53 -6.29 -8.79
N SER A 178 9.53 -5.78 -9.50
CA SER A 178 8.39 -6.58 -9.93
C SER A 178 8.53 -7.09 -11.35
N PHE A 179 7.95 -8.26 -11.59
CA PHE A 179 7.88 -8.92 -12.87
C PHE A 179 6.46 -9.36 -13.18
N ASN A 180 6.05 -9.23 -14.43
CA ASN A 180 4.82 -9.79 -14.96
C ASN A 180 5.05 -11.25 -15.37
N ARG A 181 4.08 -12.12 -15.06
CA ARG A 181 4.13 -13.54 -15.40
C ARG A 181 2.73 -14.13 -15.56
N GLU A 182 2.66 -15.34 -16.10
CA GLU A 182 1.45 -16.16 -16.07
C GLU A 182 1.38 -16.95 -14.75
N GLN A 183 0.22 -17.52 -14.42
CA GLN A 183 0.07 -18.30 -13.19
C GLN A 183 0.87 -19.61 -13.27
N GLU A 184 0.87 -20.26 -14.42
CA GLU A 184 1.56 -21.53 -14.70
C GLU A 184 3.08 -21.40 -14.66
N THR A 185 3.60 -20.18 -14.81
CA THR A 185 5.03 -19.88 -14.84
C THR A 185 5.53 -19.25 -13.53
N MET A 186 4.73 -19.34 -12.45
CA MET A 186 5.08 -18.81 -11.14
C MET A 186 6.40 -19.35 -10.61
N LEU A 187 6.76 -20.60 -10.87
CA LEU A 187 8.02 -21.19 -10.38
C LEU A 187 9.14 -21.21 -11.44
N GLN A 188 8.99 -20.42 -12.51
CA GLN A 188 9.89 -20.36 -13.66
C GLN A 188 10.33 -18.92 -13.93
N PRO A 189 11.29 -18.37 -13.13
CA PRO A 189 11.67 -16.97 -13.19
C PRO A 189 12.20 -16.54 -14.56
N ASP A 190 12.81 -17.44 -15.33
CA ASP A 190 13.28 -17.15 -16.68
C ASP A 190 12.18 -16.70 -17.64
N ARG A 191 10.93 -17.11 -17.38
CA ARG A 191 9.75 -16.71 -18.17
C ARG A 191 9.13 -15.38 -17.72
N TRP A 192 9.58 -14.84 -16.60
CA TRP A 192 9.05 -13.59 -16.08
C TRP A 192 9.53 -12.40 -16.91
N ARG A 193 8.69 -11.39 -17.06
CA ARG A 193 9.03 -10.17 -17.80
C ARG A 193 9.17 -9.00 -16.83
N PHE A 194 10.28 -8.26 -16.91
CA PHE A 194 10.47 -7.07 -16.09
C PHE A 194 9.24 -6.16 -16.17
N ALA A 195 8.73 -5.74 -15.02
CA ALA A 195 7.58 -4.86 -14.93
C ALA A 195 7.96 -3.52 -14.30
N GLN A 196 8.69 -3.52 -13.19
CA GLN A 196 9.09 -2.26 -12.55
C GLN A 196 10.26 -2.42 -11.56
N CYS A 197 10.98 -1.32 -11.33
CA CYS A 197 11.89 -1.15 -10.20
C CYS A 197 12.00 0.33 -9.80
N GLU A 198 12.65 0.60 -8.67
CA GLU A 198 13.02 1.96 -8.26
C GLU A 198 14.48 2.24 -8.59
N LEU A 199 14.78 3.45 -9.06
CA LEU A 199 16.13 3.86 -9.44
C LEU A 199 17.04 3.99 -8.21
N ALA A 200 18.24 3.40 -8.30
CA ALA A 200 19.27 3.47 -7.27
C ALA A 200 19.89 4.88 -7.14
N THR A 201 19.96 5.59 -8.25
CA THR A 201 20.63 6.88 -8.36
C THR A 201 19.81 7.82 -9.22
N ALA A 202 19.93 9.12 -8.97
CA ALA A 202 19.34 10.13 -9.84
C ALA A 202 19.84 10.00 -11.30
N VAL A 203 18.95 10.26 -12.26
CA VAL A 203 19.25 10.20 -13.71
C VAL A 203 18.70 11.42 -14.43
N ARG A 204 19.44 11.92 -15.41
CA ARG A 204 18.96 13.02 -16.27
C ARG A 204 18.41 12.47 -17.58
N ILE A 205 17.12 12.67 -17.83
CA ILE A 205 16.44 12.21 -19.04
C ILE A 205 15.61 13.35 -19.61
N SER A 206 15.80 13.66 -20.90
CA SER A 206 15.06 14.72 -21.59
C SER A 206 15.18 16.10 -20.92
N GLY A 207 16.34 16.37 -20.31
CA GLY A 207 16.61 17.62 -19.58
C GLY A 207 16.00 17.68 -18.19
N ILE A 208 15.30 16.63 -17.74
CA ILE A 208 14.69 16.51 -16.42
C ILE A 208 15.61 15.68 -15.53
N ASP A 209 15.89 16.17 -14.33
CA ASP A 209 16.63 15.44 -13.30
C ASP A 209 15.63 14.60 -12.48
N TRP A 210 15.69 13.29 -12.65
CA TRP A 210 14.87 12.32 -11.93
C TRP A 210 15.60 11.89 -10.66
N PRO A 211 14.99 12.02 -9.47
CA PRO A 211 15.63 11.67 -8.21
C PRO A 211 15.79 10.16 -8.03
N THR A 212 16.64 9.78 -7.07
CA THR A 212 16.68 8.42 -6.53
C THR A 212 15.28 8.01 -6.04
N GLY A 213 14.91 6.74 -6.16
CA GLY A 213 13.57 6.26 -5.81
C GLY A 213 12.52 6.43 -6.91
N THR A 214 12.84 7.16 -8.00
CA THR A 214 11.96 7.21 -9.19
C THR A 214 11.61 5.80 -9.64
N ARG A 215 10.31 5.53 -9.79
CA ARG A 215 9.81 4.24 -10.26
C ARG A 215 9.91 4.18 -11.78
N VAL A 216 10.59 3.17 -12.29
CA VAL A 216 10.63 2.83 -13.71
C VAL A 216 9.70 1.66 -13.95
N MET A 217 8.77 1.80 -14.88
CA MET A 217 7.80 0.78 -15.25
C MET A 217 7.95 0.43 -16.73
N ARG A 218 7.83 -0.85 -17.07
CA ARG A 218 7.87 -1.34 -18.45
C ARG A 218 6.45 -1.67 -18.91
N SER A 219 6.13 -1.25 -20.13
CA SER A 219 4.91 -1.63 -20.82
C SER A 219 5.23 -2.22 -22.19
N SER A 220 4.21 -2.69 -22.91
CA SER A 220 4.37 -3.08 -24.32
C SER A 220 4.72 -1.92 -25.25
N ARG A 221 4.53 -0.66 -24.82
CA ARG A 221 4.74 0.55 -25.63
C ARG A 221 6.05 1.27 -25.34
N GLY A 222 6.81 0.82 -24.35
CA GLY A 222 8.06 1.42 -23.90
C GLY A 222 8.17 1.45 -22.38
N TRP A 223 8.64 2.57 -21.85
CA TRP A 223 8.94 2.76 -20.43
C TRP A 223 8.17 3.95 -19.88
N THR A 224 7.82 3.92 -18.61
CA THR A 224 7.26 5.07 -17.90
C THR A 224 8.12 5.32 -16.67
N LEU A 225 8.63 6.53 -16.52
CA LEU A 225 9.25 6.99 -15.28
C LEU A 225 8.20 7.74 -14.49
N HIS A 226 8.11 7.46 -13.20
CA HIS A 226 7.14 8.05 -12.31
C HIS A 226 7.83 8.43 -11.01
N ALA A 227 7.73 9.70 -10.64
CA ALA A 227 8.23 10.24 -9.40
C ALA A 227 7.12 11.01 -8.69
N GLU A 228 6.96 10.72 -7.40
CA GLU A 228 5.98 11.28 -6.49
C GLU A 228 6.70 11.40 -5.14
N ASP A 229 7.07 12.61 -4.72
CA ASP A 229 7.59 12.88 -3.38
C ASP A 229 7.75 14.39 -3.09
N ASP A 230 8.03 14.73 -1.83
CA ASP A 230 8.19 16.09 -1.28
C ASP A 230 9.40 16.88 -1.85
N GLU A 231 10.37 16.19 -2.46
CA GLU A 231 11.48 16.85 -3.15
C GLU A 231 11.00 17.41 -4.50
N MET A 232 10.87 18.74 -4.57
CA MET A 232 10.32 19.46 -5.72
C MET A 232 10.96 19.07 -7.06
N LEU A 233 10.24 18.27 -7.85
CA LEU A 233 10.55 17.99 -9.24
C LEU A 233 10.38 19.27 -10.05
N ALA A 234 11.34 19.58 -10.92
CA ALA A 234 11.30 20.78 -11.75
C ALA A 234 11.42 20.44 -13.23
N VAL A 235 10.47 20.94 -14.03
CA VAL A 235 10.52 20.88 -15.49
C VAL A 235 10.40 22.30 -16.01
N ASP A 236 11.44 22.83 -16.65
CA ASP A 236 11.51 24.20 -17.16
C ASP A 236 11.13 25.28 -16.13
N GLY A 237 11.52 25.08 -14.87
CA GLY A 237 11.19 25.98 -13.76
C GLY A 237 9.80 25.78 -13.15
N LEU A 238 8.98 24.88 -13.70
CA LEU A 238 7.69 24.49 -13.14
C LEU A 238 7.90 23.44 -12.05
N ARG A 239 7.47 23.75 -10.83
CA ARG A 239 7.55 22.85 -9.69
C ARG A 239 6.36 21.91 -9.67
N LEU A 240 6.63 20.61 -9.64
CA LEU A 240 5.64 19.56 -9.79
C LEU A 240 5.58 18.66 -8.54
N ALA A 241 4.37 18.34 -8.09
CA ALA A 241 4.12 17.39 -7.00
C ALA A 241 4.15 15.94 -7.52
N TYR A 242 3.94 15.79 -8.81
CA TYR A 242 3.91 14.52 -9.53
C TYR A 242 4.53 14.74 -10.90
N LEU A 243 5.34 13.79 -11.36
CA LEU A 243 5.83 13.75 -12.73
C LEU A 243 5.84 12.31 -13.25
N SER A 244 5.26 12.12 -14.43
CA SER A 244 5.32 10.89 -15.20
C SER A 244 5.85 11.18 -16.60
N LEU A 245 6.78 10.37 -17.10
CA LEU A 245 7.36 10.50 -18.44
C LEU A 245 7.27 9.16 -19.17
N ASP A 246 6.57 9.17 -20.29
CA ASP A 246 6.51 8.06 -21.23
C ASP A 246 7.67 8.14 -22.21
N LEU A 247 8.43 7.06 -22.27
CA LEU A 247 9.46 6.78 -23.24
C LEU A 247 9.03 5.67 -24.18
N ASP A 248 9.51 5.69 -25.41
CA ASP A 248 9.40 4.53 -26.31
C ASP A 248 10.40 3.40 -25.95
N VAL A 249 10.41 2.34 -26.75
CA VAL A 249 11.30 1.18 -26.55
C VAL A 249 12.78 1.58 -26.68
N GLN A 250 13.08 2.60 -27.48
CA GLN A 250 14.41 3.19 -27.68
C GLN A 250 14.76 4.24 -26.62
N ARG A 251 13.90 4.44 -25.61
CA ARG A 251 14.02 5.44 -24.54
C ARG A 251 13.91 6.90 -25.01
N THR A 252 13.28 7.13 -26.16
CA THR A 252 12.97 8.46 -26.66
C THR A 252 11.75 9.02 -25.93
N PRO A 253 11.79 10.26 -25.43
CA PRO A 253 10.63 10.88 -24.78
C PRO A 253 9.46 11.06 -25.76
N LYS A 254 8.28 10.64 -25.35
CA LYS A 254 7.02 10.86 -26.09
C LYS A 254 6.22 12.00 -25.48
N ARG A 255 5.96 11.87 -24.18
CA ARG A 255 5.05 12.74 -23.44
C ARG A 255 5.39 12.65 -21.96
N TRP A 256 5.21 13.75 -21.26
CA TRP A 256 5.17 13.74 -19.80
C TRP A 256 3.89 14.38 -19.30
N ASP A 257 3.45 13.95 -18.12
CA ASP A 257 2.32 14.49 -17.40
C ASP A 257 2.78 14.89 -16.00
N GLY A 258 2.25 15.99 -15.48
CA GLY A 258 2.63 16.53 -14.18
C GLY A 258 1.47 17.17 -13.46
N LEU A 259 1.67 17.47 -12.18
CA LEU A 259 0.75 18.26 -11.36
C LEU A 259 1.52 19.40 -10.71
N LEU A 260 1.08 20.66 -10.87
CA LEU A 260 1.74 21.80 -10.23
C LEU A 260 1.71 21.66 -8.71
N ALA A 261 2.88 21.70 -8.06
CA ALA A 261 3.03 21.76 -6.61
C ALA A 261 2.83 23.17 -6.04
N ALA A 262 2.92 24.19 -6.88
CA ALA A 262 2.75 25.58 -6.47
C ALA A 262 2.21 26.39 -7.65
N PRO A 263 1.57 27.56 -7.39
CA PRO A 263 1.15 28.44 -8.47
C PRO A 263 2.33 28.86 -9.34
N ALA A 264 2.09 28.97 -10.66
CA ALA A 264 3.12 29.28 -11.64
C ALA A 264 2.60 30.24 -12.72
N ASN A 265 3.51 31.05 -13.27
CA ASN A 265 3.22 31.93 -14.39
C ASN A 265 3.92 31.39 -15.65
N VAL A 266 3.18 31.26 -16.74
CA VAL A 266 3.73 30.87 -18.05
C VAL A 266 3.17 31.81 -19.11
N GLY A 267 4.05 32.62 -19.70
CA GLY A 267 3.64 33.72 -20.56
C GLY A 267 2.73 34.69 -19.81
N GLU A 268 1.56 34.99 -20.39
CA GLU A 268 0.55 35.89 -19.79
C GLU A 268 -0.40 35.19 -18.81
N TRP A 269 -0.27 33.87 -18.60
CA TRP A 269 -1.21 33.09 -17.81
C TRP A 269 -0.65 32.71 -16.43
N HIS A 270 -1.45 32.96 -15.41
CA HIS A 270 -1.27 32.48 -14.05
C HIS A 270 -2.06 31.18 -13.84
N TYR A 271 -1.40 30.17 -13.30
CA TYR A 271 -1.97 28.86 -13.00
C TYR A 271 -1.91 28.58 -11.50
N PRO A 272 -3.01 28.13 -10.88
CA PRO A 272 -3.00 27.73 -9.48
C PRO A 272 -2.28 26.38 -9.29
N GLU A 273 -1.91 26.11 -8.04
CA GLU A 273 -1.51 24.77 -7.57
C GLU A 273 -2.56 23.72 -7.95
N GLY A 274 -2.11 22.49 -8.21
CA GLY A 274 -2.98 21.39 -8.62
C GLY A 274 -3.42 21.45 -10.09
N THR A 275 -3.00 22.46 -10.86
CA THR A 275 -3.18 22.43 -12.32
C THR A 275 -2.46 21.21 -12.89
N GLN A 276 -3.13 20.43 -13.73
CA GLN A 276 -2.50 19.33 -14.46
C GLN A 276 -1.72 19.87 -15.65
N LEU A 277 -0.53 19.34 -15.87
CA LEU A 277 0.29 19.66 -17.04
C LEU A 277 0.48 18.43 -17.90
N ARG A 278 0.58 18.67 -19.20
CA ARG A 278 1.08 17.68 -20.15
C ARG A 278 2.00 18.35 -21.13
N GLY A 279 3.21 17.82 -21.26
CA GLY A 279 4.16 18.23 -22.29
C GLY A 279 4.35 17.14 -23.33
N SER A 280 4.45 17.53 -24.60
CA SER A 280 4.76 16.62 -25.70
C SER A 280 6.15 16.88 -26.27
N ALA A 281 6.66 15.89 -27.02
CA ALA A 281 7.88 16.05 -27.82
C ALA A 281 7.76 17.16 -28.89
N SER A 282 6.55 17.58 -29.27
CA SER A 282 6.33 18.68 -30.23
C SER A 282 6.55 20.07 -29.63
N GLY A 283 6.92 20.16 -28.35
CA GLY A 283 7.17 21.44 -27.67
C GLY A 283 5.90 22.20 -27.32
N VAL A 284 4.76 21.51 -27.18
CA VAL A 284 3.50 22.10 -26.70
C VAL A 284 3.27 21.68 -25.26
N LEU A 285 2.91 22.65 -24.42
CA LEU A 285 2.43 22.45 -23.07
C LEU A 285 0.92 22.62 -23.04
N LEU A 286 0.26 21.72 -22.32
CA LEU A 286 -1.16 21.75 -22.03
C LEU A 286 -1.33 21.95 -20.53
N PHE A 287 -2.05 22.99 -20.14
CA PHE A 287 -2.39 23.29 -18.76
C PHE A 287 -3.89 23.11 -18.55
N SER A 288 -4.27 22.26 -17.61
CA SER A 288 -5.65 21.91 -17.33
C SER A 288 -5.94 22.17 -15.84
N PRO A 289 -6.54 23.32 -15.49
CA PRO A 289 -6.99 23.57 -14.13
C PRO A 289 -7.96 22.47 -13.67
N SER A 290 -7.91 22.12 -12.39
CA SER A 290 -8.80 21.11 -11.81
C SER A 290 -9.46 21.60 -10.52
N GLY A 291 -10.59 20.99 -10.16
CA GLY A 291 -11.35 21.36 -8.97
C GLY A 291 -11.84 22.81 -9.02
N ALA A 292 -11.63 23.55 -7.93
CA ALA A 292 -11.99 24.97 -7.84
C ALA A 292 -10.92 25.93 -8.39
N GLY A 293 -9.78 25.42 -8.86
CA GLY A 293 -8.69 26.22 -9.41
C GLY A 293 -9.08 26.85 -10.75
N VAL A 294 -8.70 28.11 -10.95
CA VAL A 294 -8.94 28.87 -12.18
C VAL A 294 -7.64 29.48 -12.67
N ALA A 295 -7.28 29.21 -13.92
CA ALA A 295 -6.19 29.91 -14.60
C ALA A 295 -6.67 31.31 -15.04
N ARG A 296 -5.78 32.30 -14.96
CA ARG A 296 -6.11 33.70 -15.27
C ARG A 296 -5.08 34.31 -16.20
N ASN A 297 -5.54 34.97 -17.26
CA ASN A 297 -4.67 35.79 -18.09
C ASN A 297 -4.47 37.14 -17.38
N GLU A 298 -3.23 37.46 -17.03
CA GLU A 298 -2.88 38.67 -16.28
C GLU A 298 -3.06 39.96 -17.10
N ARG A 299 -3.04 39.87 -18.44
CA ARG A 299 -3.23 41.04 -19.32
C ARG A 299 -4.70 41.32 -19.62
N THR A 300 -5.50 40.30 -19.93
CA THR A 300 -6.90 40.46 -20.34
C THR A 300 -7.90 40.27 -19.21
N GLY A 301 -7.49 39.61 -18.11
CA GLY A 301 -8.36 39.17 -17.05
C GLY A 301 -9.24 37.95 -17.41
N GLU A 302 -9.05 37.36 -18.59
CA GLU A 302 -9.75 36.14 -19.00
C GLU A 302 -9.45 34.99 -18.04
N THR A 303 -10.46 34.19 -17.72
CA THR A 303 -10.34 33.06 -16.80
C THR A 303 -10.72 31.74 -17.46
N VAL A 304 -10.02 30.68 -17.08
CA VAL A 304 -10.26 29.31 -17.54
C VAL A 304 -10.34 28.40 -16.33
N ALA A 305 -11.52 27.83 -16.11
CA ALA A 305 -11.78 26.86 -15.05
C ALA A 305 -11.61 25.41 -15.55
N SER A 306 -11.92 24.44 -14.68
CA SER A 306 -12.01 23.02 -15.04
C SER A 306 -12.88 22.78 -16.29
N GLY A 307 -12.59 21.70 -17.00
CA GLY A 307 -13.26 21.30 -18.25
C GLY A 307 -12.62 21.89 -19.50
N ARG A 308 -11.68 22.83 -19.35
CA ARG A 308 -10.93 23.44 -20.46
C ARG A 308 -9.44 23.44 -20.17
N SER A 309 -8.66 23.39 -21.24
CA SER A 309 -7.21 23.39 -21.20
C SER A 309 -6.64 24.49 -22.07
N ILE A 310 -5.54 25.08 -21.60
CA ILE A 310 -4.78 26.11 -22.30
C ILE A 310 -3.56 25.45 -22.95
N LEU A 311 -3.42 25.63 -24.26
CA LEU A 311 -2.25 25.20 -25.02
C LEU A 311 -1.27 26.37 -25.12
N GLN A 312 -0.02 26.13 -24.76
CA GLN A 312 1.07 27.10 -24.90
C GLN A 312 2.29 26.45 -25.54
N GLN A 313 3.08 27.27 -26.23
CA GLN A 313 4.38 26.85 -26.73
C GLN A 313 5.37 26.74 -25.57
N ARG A 314 6.11 25.63 -25.48
CA ARG A 314 7.04 25.35 -24.38
C ARG A 314 8.22 26.32 -24.32
N SER A 315 8.68 26.81 -25.45
CA SER A 315 9.91 27.62 -25.54
C SER A 315 9.78 29.01 -24.92
N ASP A 316 8.59 29.61 -24.98
CA ASP A 316 8.36 31.02 -24.62
C ASP A 316 7.02 31.26 -23.91
N GLY A 317 6.21 30.21 -23.71
CA GLY A 317 4.87 30.33 -23.10
C GLY A 317 3.86 30.99 -24.03
N THR A 318 4.13 31.14 -25.33
CA THR A 318 3.20 31.76 -26.28
C THR A 318 1.88 31.00 -26.27
N PHE A 319 0.78 31.73 -26.06
CA PHE A 319 -0.57 31.19 -26.11
C PHE A 319 -0.92 30.68 -27.50
N LEU A 320 -1.44 29.45 -27.59
CA LEU A 320 -1.84 28.83 -28.84
C LEU A 320 -3.36 28.73 -28.96
N ALA A 321 -4.03 28.16 -27.97
CA ALA A 321 -5.49 27.96 -27.98
C ALA A 321 -6.03 27.59 -26.60
N ILE A 322 -7.35 27.76 -26.41
CA ILE A 322 -8.10 27.14 -25.30
C ILE A 322 -9.02 26.09 -25.91
N LYS A 323 -8.92 24.84 -25.46
CA LYS A 323 -9.76 23.71 -25.92
C LYS A 323 -10.53 23.08 -24.77
N ALA A 324 -11.62 22.38 -25.09
CA ALA A 324 -12.28 21.53 -24.11
C ALA A 324 -11.40 20.32 -23.76
N ASN A 325 -11.43 19.87 -22.50
CA ASN A 325 -10.63 18.73 -22.02
C ASN A 325 -10.88 17.44 -22.83
N SER A 326 -12.12 17.23 -23.26
CA SER A 326 -12.52 16.11 -24.13
C SER A 326 -11.83 16.11 -25.50
N GLU A 327 -11.52 17.29 -26.05
CA GLU A 327 -10.84 17.43 -27.35
C GLU A 327 -9.33 17.15 -27.26
N VAL A 328 -8.75 17.26 -26.07
CA VAL A 328 -7.30 17.10 -25.83
C VAL A 328 -6.97 15.86 -25.00
N GLY A 329 -7.96 15.00 -24.75
CA GLY A 329 -7.79 13.74 -24.02
C GLY A 329 -7.33 13.96 -22.58
N VAL A 330 -7.89 14.98 -21.91
CA VAL A 330 -7.75 15.17 -20.47
C VAL A 330 -8.98 14.59 -19.81
N LEU A 331 -8.77 13.55 -18.98
CA LEU A 331 -9.84 12.94 -18.21
C LEU A 331 -10.02 13.76 -16.94
N GLU A 332 -11.22 14.27 -16.70
CA GLU A 332 -11.58 14.79 -15.39
C GLU A 332 -11.75 13.60 -14.46
N TRP A 333 -10.74 13.33 -13.64
CA TRP A 333 -10.96 12.52 -12.45
C TRP A 333 -11.82 13.38 -11.54
N SER A 334 -13.11 13.04 -11.49
CA SER A 334 -13.98 13.50 -10.41
C SER A 334 -13.25 13.23 -9.11
N VAL A 335 -12.91 14.30 -8.38
CA VAL A 335 -12.44 14.26 -7.01
C VAL A 335 -13.39 13.33 -6.26
N LEU A 336 -12.91 12.14 -5.88
CA LEU A 336 -13.51 11.40 -4.77
C LEU A 336 -13.22 12.27 -3.55
N SER A 337 -14.12 13.20 -3.27
CA SER A 337 -14.10 13.94 -2.02
C SER A 337 -14.21 12.95 -0.85
N PRO A 338 -13.54 13.24 0.29
CA PRO A 338 -13.50 12.35 1.44
C PRO A 338 -14.87 12.01 2.03
#